data_AF-A0A3N5LBB9-F1
#
_entry.id   AF-A0A3N5LBB9-F1
#
_cell.length_a   1.000
_cell.length_b   1.000
_cell.length_c   1.000
_cell.angle_alpha   90.00
_cell.angle_beta   90.00
_cell.angle_gamma   90.00
#
_symmetry.space_group_name_H-M   'P 1'
#
loop_
_entity.id
_entity.type
_entity.pdbx_description
1 polymer ?
#
loop_
_entity_poly.entity_id
_entity_poly.type
_entity_poly.pdbx_seq_one_letter_code
_entity_poly.pdbx_strand_id
1 'polypeptide(L)'
;MGCGYKRGEYMRRWNGWGDDTVLYHLPASAGQFLYDRIGAGTPPVEASLKEVVSRAPASRLPDHPLVSLNEQDRTLHARGQSLPDWLALRYGSVDSFPDGVAFPLVAEDVRELLRYARQAGAKVIPYGGGTSVVGHINPLLGDDPVLTVDLSRMNRLVRLDETGLLATFE
;
A
#
# COMPACT_ATOMS: atom_id res chain seq x y z
N MET A 1 -5.74 8.67 17.31
CA MET A 1 -5.73 9.75 16.30
C MET A 1 -5.10 9.15 15.05
N GLY A 2 -5.87 9.04 13.96
CA GLY A 2 -5.38 8.43 12.72
C GLY A 2 -4.26 9.28 12.12
N CYS A 3 -3.10 8.67 11.90
CA CYS A 3 -2.02 9.29 11.15
C CYS A 3 -2.24 8.95 9.68
N GLY A 4 -3.02 9.77 8.96
CA GLY A 4 -3.23 9.60 7.52
C GLY A 4 -1.97 9.93 6.71
N TYR A 5 -1.93 9.45 5.47
CA TYR A 5 -0.92 9.87 4.48
C TYR A 5 -1.59 10.39 3.21
N LYS A 6 -1.01 11.45 2.64
CA LYS A 6 -1.57 12.13 1.46
C LYS A 6 -1.32 11.32 0.19
N ARG A 7 -2.40 10.99 -0.53
CA ARG A 7 -2.36 10.50 -1.92
C ARG A 7 -3.42 11.29 -2.71
N GLY A 8 -3.06 12.48 -3.20
CA GLY A 8 -4.04 13.44 -3.76
C GLY A 8 -4.81 14.22 -2.69
N GLU A 9 -6.08 14.61 -2.97
CA GLU A 9 -6.95 15.36 -2.04
C GLU A 9 -7.52 14.54 -0.87
N TYR A 10 -7.36 13.21 -0.89
CA TYR A 10 -7.92 12.29 0.11
C TYR A 10 -6.82 11.63 0.96
N MET A 11 -7.10 11.43 2.26
CA MET A 11 -6.19 10.76 3.18
C MET A 11 -6.69 9.33 3.44
N ARG A 12 -5.94 8.35 2.93
CA ARG A 12 -6.27 6.94 3.15
C ARG A 12 -5.88 6.53 4.57
N ARG A 13 -6.72 5.73 5.21
CA ARG A 13 -6.38 5.05 6.47
C ARG A 13 -5.22 4.08 6.23
N TRP A 14 -4.10 4.30 6.91
CA TRP A 14 -2.87 3.51 6.70
C TRP A 14 -2.98 2.08 7.26
N ASN A 15 -3.73 1.85 8.34
CA ASN A 15 -3.88 0.56 9.03
C ASN A 15 -5.32 0.00 8.97
N GLY A 16 -6.04 0.30 7.89
CA GLY A 16 -7.40 -0.18 7.70
C GLY A 16 -7.97 0.23 6.36
N TRP A 17 -9.29 0.11 6.24
CA TRP A 17 -10.01 0.39 5.01
C TRP A 17 -10.45 1.86 4.89
N GLY A 18 -10.44 2.34 3.64
CA GLY A 18 -11.10 3.58 3.24
C GLY A 18 -10.36 4.86 3.62
N ASP A 19 -11.11 5.95 3.56
CA ASP A 19 -10.67 7.29 3.92
C ASP A 19 -10.62 7.47 5.45
N ASP A 20 -9.63 8.18 5.96
CA ASP A 20 -9.44 8.37 7.39
C ASP A 20 -10.43 9.36 8.01
N THR A 21 -11.12 10.17 7.19
CA THR A 21 -12.20 11.07 7.59
C THR A 21 -13.53 10.32 7.80
N VAL A 22 -13.67 9.12 7.26
CA VAL A 22 -14.89 8.31 7.39
C VAL A 22 -14.81 7.44 8.64
N LEU A 23 -15.50 7.88 9.69
CA LEU A 23 -15.58 7.18 10.97
C LEU A 23 -16.97 6.56 11.15
N TYR A 24 -17.02 5.23 11.17
CA TYR A 24 -18.21 4.47 11.56
C TYR A 24 -18.06 3.99 12.99
N HIS A 25 -18.80 4.62 13.90
CA HIS A 25 -18.88 4.18 15.29
C HIS A 25 -19.69 2.89 15.39
N LEU A 26 -19.22 1.95 16.23
CA LEU A 26 -19.97 0.75 16.56
C LEU A 26 -21.22 1.14 17.37
N PRO A 27 -22.44 0.89 16.87
CA PRO A 27 -23.65 1.17 17.65
C PRO A 27 -23.68 0.36 18.95
N ALA A 28 -24.24 0.93 20.01
CA ALA A 28 -24.31 0.26 21.32
C ALA A 28 -25.01 -1.11 21.25
N SER A 29 -26.07 -1.23 20.44
CA SER A 29 -26.78 -2.50 20.22
C SER A 29 -25.89 -3.56 19.56
N ALA A 30 -25.04 -3.17 18.60
CA ALA A 30 -24.08 -4.08 17.98
C ALA A 30 -22.98 -4.48 18.96
N GLY A 31 -22.53 -3.55 19.82
CA GLY A 31 -21.59 -3.84 20.91
C GLY A 31 -22.14 -4.89 21.89
N GLN A 32 -23.39 -4.74 22.33
CA GLN A 32 -24.04 -5.70 23.22
C GLN A 32 -24.18 -7.07 22.55
N PHE A 33 -24.63 -7.10 21.29
CA PHE A 33 -24.75 -8.34 20.53
C PHE A 33 -23.42 -9.11 20.44
N LEU A 34 -22.31 -8.40 20.20
CA LEU A 34 -20.98 -9.02 20.17
C LEU A 34 -20.59 -9.57 21.55
N TYR A 35 -20.80 -8.79 22.62
CA TYR A 35 -20.51 -9.24 23.98
C TYR A 35 -21.27 -10.52 24.33
N ASP A 36 -22.56 -10.60 24.01
CA ASP A 36 -23.39 -11.78 24.29
C ASP A 36 -22.92 -13.01 23.50
N ARG A 37 -22.34 -12.81 22.30
CA ARG A 37 -21.96 -13.89 21.39
C ARG A 37 -20.54 -14.42 21.62
N ILE A 38 -19.59 -13.54 21.95
CA ILE A 38 -18.16 -13.86 22.03
C ILE A 38 -17.50 -13.42 23.34
N GLY A 39 -18.25 -12.81 24.26
CA GLY A 39 -17.78 -12.39 25.57
C GLY A 39 -16.95 -11.10 25.57
N ALA A 40 -16.28 -10.85 26.70
CA ALA A 40 -15.37 -9.72 26.85
C ALA A 40 -14.08 -9.96 26.05
N GLY A 41 -13.68 -8.98 25.22
CA GLY A 41 -12.39 -8.99 24.53
C GLY A 41 -11.32 -8.22 25.30
N THR A 42 -10.05 -8.60 25.10
CA THR A 42 -8.90 -7.79 25.54
C THR A 42 -8.42 -6.96 24.35
N PRO A 43 -8.48 -5.62 24.41
CA PRO A 43 -8.03 -4.79 23.30
C PRO A 43 -6.51 -4.90 23.14
N PRO A 44 -6.00 -5.27 21.96
CA PRO A 44 -4.58 -5.28 21.68
C PRO A 44 -4.02 -3.85 21.58
N VAL A 45 -2.71 -3.71 21.78
CA VAL A 45 -2.01 -2.44 21.63
C VAL A 45 -1.79 -2.14 20.16
N GLU A 46 -2.35 -1.03 19.68
CA GLU A 46 -2.15 -0.59 18.29
C GLU A 46 -0.79 0.09 18.11
N ALA A 47 -0.11 -0.24 17.02
CA ALA A 47 1.07 0.47 16.57
C ALA A 47 0.67 1.77 15.86
N SER A 48 1.48 2.80 16.03
CA SER A 48 1.40 4.04 15.24
C SER A 48 2.15 3.89 13.91
N LEU A 49 1.78 4.70 12.91
CA LEU A 49 2.47 4.71 11.63
C LEU A 49 3.98 5.00 11.81
N LYS A 50 4.32 5.95 12.69
CA LYS A 50 5.72 6.31 12.98
C LYS A 50 6.53 5.13 13.51
N GLU A 51 5.95 4.31 14.38
CA GLU A 51 6.61 3.11 14.90
C GLU A 51 6.85 2.07 13.81
N VAL A 52 5.89 1.85 12.91
CA VAL A 52 6.05 0.91 11.79
C VAL A 52 7.08 1.42 10.78
N VAL A 53 7.02 2.70 10.41
CA VAL A 53 7.98 3.35 9.51
C VAL A 53 9.41 3.22 10.05
N SER A 54 9.61 3.44 11.36
CA SER A 54 10.94 3.35 11.98
C SER A 54 11.56 1.95 11.98
N ARG A 55 10.77 0.91 11.64
CA ARG A 55 11.22 -0.48 11.52
C ARG A 55 11.56 -0.86 10.08
N ALA A 56 11.24 -0.02 9.10
CA ALA A 56 11.60 -0.27 7.71
C ALA A 56 13.13 -0.30 7.60
N PRO A 57 13.73 -1.38 7.07
CA PRO A 57 15.18 -1.45 6.93
C PRO A 57 15.67 -0.46 5.86
N ALA A 58 16.96 -0.15 5.86
CA ALA A 58 17.56 0.62 4.77
C ALA A 58 17.31 -0.08 3.42
N SER A 59 17.06 0.71 2.38
CA SER A 59 16.89 0.18 1.02
C SER A 59 18.18 -0.49 0.53
N ARG A 60 18.02 -1.61 -0.18
CA ARG A 60 19.11 -2.28 -0.90
C ARG A 60 19.24 -1.83 -2.36
N LEU A 61 18.32 -0.98 -2.83
CA LEU A 61 18.30 -0.51 -4.21
C LEU A 61 19.30 0.65 -4.42
N PRO A 62 20.01 0.68 -5.57
CA PRO A 62 20.80 1.85 -5.96
C PRO A 62 19.91 3.07 -6.21
N ASP A 63 20.43 4.27 -5.95
CA ASP A 63 19.71 5.52 -6.22
C ASP A 63 19.26 5.62 -7.69
N HIS A 64 18.00 6.05 -7.89
CA HIS A 64 17.41 6.24 -9.21
C HIS A 64 16.37 7.36 -9.17
N PRO A 65 16.33 8.29 -10.13
CA PRO A 65 15.46 9.47 -10.10
C PRO A 65 13.96 9.14 -10.06
N LEU A 66 13.56 8.01 -10.63
CA LEU A 66 12.17 7.53 -10.63
C LEU A 66 11.77 6.70 -9.40
N VAL A 67 12.70 6.44 -8.46
CA VAL A 67 12.47 5.54 -7.32
C VAL A 67 12.59 6.31 -6.00
N SER A 68 11.50 6.33 -5.24
CA SER A 68 11.49 6.81 -3.86
C SER A 68 12.01 5.73 -2.91
N LEU A 69 13.05 6.08 -2.14
CA LEU A 69 13.56 5.26 -1.04
C LEU A 69 12.95 5.64 0.32
N ASN A 70 11.95 6.53 0.32
CA ASN A 70 11.31 7.04 1.53
C ASN A 70 10.64 5.90 2.32
N GLU A 71 10.97 5.80 3.61
CA GLU A 71 10.48 4.73 4.50
C GLU A 71 8.96 4.73 4.64
N GLN A 72 8.32 5.90 4.62
CA GLN A 72 6.87 6.02 4.71
C GLN A 72 6.21 5.55 3.42
N ASP A 73 6.71 5.92 2.25
CA ASP A 73 6.22 5.37 0.97
C ASP A 73 6.33 3.84 0.98
N ARG A 74 7.49 3.29 1.34
CA ARG A 74 7.74 1.85 1.38
C ARG A 74 6.79 1.13 2.36
N THR A 75 6.57 1.72 3.54
CA THR A 75 5.65 1.18 4.55
C THR A 75 4.21 1.12 4.03
N LEU A 76 3.76 2.16 3.34
CA LEU A 76 2.39 2.25 2.82
C LEU A 76 2.13 1.35 1.61
N HIS A 77 3.17 0.74 1.06
CA HIS A 77 3.11 -0.24 -0.04
C HIS A 77 3.52 -1.65 0.40
N ALA A 78 3.73 -1.88 1.69
CA ALA A 78 4.18 -3.18 2.19
C ALA A 78 3.06 -4.24 2.28
N ARG A 79 1.79 -3.81 2.31
CA ARG A 79 0.65 -4.66 2.62
C ARG A 79 -0.61 -4.32 1.80
N GLY A 80 -1.47 -5.32 1.65
CA GLY A 80 -2.81 -5.18 1.11
C GLY A 80 -3.90 -4.93 2.16
N GLN A 81 -5.03 -5.60 2.00
CA GLN A 81 -6.28 -5.43 2.74
C GLN A 81 -6.85 -6.78 3.20
N SER A 82 -6.02 -7.84 3.21
CA SER A 82 -6.41 -9.10 3.84
C SER A 82 -6.44 -8.97 5.36
N LEU A 83 -7.08 -9.91 6.06
CA LEU A 83 -7.06 -9.92 7.52
C LEU A 83 -5.61 -9.96 8.09
N PRO A 84 -4.69 -10.84 7.62
CA PRO A 84 -3.29 -10.80 8.06
C PRO A 84 -2.61 -9.45 7.81
N ASP A 85 -2.91 -8.78 6.69
CA ASP A 85 -2.36 -7.45 6.38
C ASP A 85 -2.80 -6.40 7.40
N TRP A 86 -4.09 -6.40 7.76
CA TRP A 86 -4.60 -5.49 8.78
C TRP A 86 -4.03 -5.75 10.16
N LEU A 87 -3.89 -7.03 10.54
CA LEU A 87 -3.25 -7.37 11.81
C LEU A 87 -1.79 -6.91 11.82
N ALA A 88 -1.07 -7.10 10.71
CA ALA A 88 0.31 -6.65 10.56
C ALA A 88 0.46 -5.12 10.68
N LEU A 89 -0.39 -4.36 9.99
CA LEU A 89 -0.35 -2.90 10.04
C LEU A 89 -0.81 -2.39 11.41
N ARG A 90 -1.93 -2.88 11.94
CA ARG A 90 -2.52 -2.40 13.19
C ARG A 90 -1.65 -2.69 14.41
N TYR A 91 -0.95 -3.82 14.42
CA TYR A 91 -0.11 -4.23 15.56
C TYR A 91 1.39 -4.10 15.28
N GLY A 92 1.76 -3.53 14.13
CA GLY A 92 3.14 -3.25 13.75
C GLY A 92 4.00 -4.49 13.51
N SER A 93 3.40 -5.64 13.19
CA SER A 93 4.07 -6.88 12.80
C SER A 93 4.33 -6.98 11.29
N VAL A 94 4.60 -5.83 10.64
CA VAL A 94 5.10 -5.80 9.25
C VAL A 94 6.55 -6.27 9.25
N ASP A 95 6.80 -7.41 8.61
CA ASP A 95 8.12 -8.08 8.58
C ASP A 95 8.88 -7.85 7.26
N SER A 96 8.21 -7.35 6.23
CA SER A 96 8.77 -7.16 4.90
C SER A 96 8.28 -5.86 4.29
N PHE A 97 9.19 -5.17 3.60
CA PHE A 97 8.96 -3.86 2.99
C PHE A 97 9.52 -3.87 1.57
N PRO A 98 8.95 -3.10 0.63
CA PRO A 98 9.64 -2.80 -0.61
C PRO A 98 10.96 -2.11 -0.29
N ASP A 99 11.97 -2.25 -1.13
CA ASP A 99 13.21 -1.47 -1.06
C ASP A 99 13.00 -0.08 -1.68
N GLY A 100 12.11 0.03 -2.67
CA GLY A 100 11.75 1.30 -3.28
C GLY A 100 10.33 1.29 -3.83
N VAL A 101 9.80 2.49 -4.01
CA VAL A 101 8.49 2.73 -4.62
C VAL A 101 8.65 3.72 -5.76
N ALA A 102 8.12 3.39 -6.93
CA ALA A 102 8.09 4.28 -8.09
C ALA A 102 6.66 4.71 -8.42
N PHE A 103 6.51 5.92 -8.96
CA PHE A 103 5.23 6.50 -9.34
C PHE A 103 5.27 7.02 -10.78
N PRO A 104 5.32 6.12 -11.79
CA PRO A 104 5.41 6.50 -13.19
C PRO A 104 4.22 7.37 -13.62
N LEU A 105 4.47 8.24 -14.59
CA LEU A 105 3.46 9.10 -15.21
C LEU A 105 3.13 8.65 -16.63
N VAL A 106 4.06 7.97 -17.31
CA VAL A 106 3.91 7.51 -18.69
C VAL A 106 4.50 6.10 -18.88
N ALA A 107 4.16 5.46 -20.01
CA ALA A 107 4.64 4.12 -20.34
C ALA A 107 6.18 4.04 -20.44
N GLU A 108 6.85 5.11 -20.83
CA GLU A 108 8.31 5.21 -20.90
C GLU A 108 8.95 5.06 -19.52
N ASP A 109 8.36 5.67 -18.48
CA ASP A 109 8.83 5.53 -17.10
C ASP A 109 8.78 4.07 -16.65
N VAL A 110 7.69 3.35 -17.00
CA VAL A 110 7.55 1.92 -16.68
C VAL A 110 8.65 1.11 -17.37
N ARG A 111 8.92 1.37 -18.67
CA ARG A 111 10.01 0.69 -19.39
C ARG A 111 11.37 0.96 -18.75
N GLU A 112 11.60 2.18 -18.26
CA GLU A 112 12.82 2.54 -17.55
C GLU A 112 12.95 1.80 -16.21
N LEU A 113 11.89 1.80 -15.42
CA LEU A 113 11.83 1.10 -14.12
C LEU A 113 12.04 -0.41 -14.27
N LEU A 114 11.48 -1.05 -15.30
CA LEU A 114 11.72 -2.48 -15.57
C LEU A 114 13.17 -2.76 -15.95
N ARG A 115 13.80 -1.87 -16.73
CA ARG A 115 15.23 -1.99 -17.08
C ARG A 115 16.12 -1.81 -15.86
N TYR A 116 15.83 -0.81 -15.04
CA TYR A 116 16.50 -0.54 -13.78
C TYR A 116 16.37 -1.73 -12.82
N ALA A 117 15.16 -2.25 -12.61
CA ALA A 117 14.92 -3.40 -11.74
C ALA A 117 15.74 -4.62 -12.19
N ARG A 118 15.79 -4.90 -13.50
CA ARG A 118 16.63 -5.96 -14.05
C ARG A 118 18.12 -5.74 -13.76
N GLN A 119 18.63 -4.52 -13.87
CA GLN A 119 20.03 -4.19 -13.57
C GLN A 119 20.35 -4.31 -12.08
N ALA A 120 19.40 -3.93 -11.22
CA ALA A 120 19.53 -4.02 -9.75
C ALA A 120 19.25 -5.42 -9.18
N GLY A 121 18.83 -6.39 -10.02
CA GLY A 121 18.39 -7.71 -9.55
C GLY A 121 17.09 -7.67 -8.73
N ALA A 122 16.27 -6.63 -8.92
CA ALA A 122 15.08 -6.40 -8.12
C ALA A 122 13.86 -7.15 -8.65
N LYS A 123 13.07 -7.71 -7.73
CA LYS A 123 11.70 -8.18 -8.01
C LYS A 123 10.79 -6.98 -8.17
N VAL A 124 9.89 -7.02 -9.15
CA VAL A 124 8.93 -5.94 -9.40
C VAL A 124 7.54 -6.35 -8.94
N ILE A 125 6.91 -5.51 -8.13
CA ILE A 125 5.50 -5.65 -7.72
C ILE A 125 4.70 -4.51 -8.38
N PRO A 126 3.82 -4.79 -9.35
CA PRO A 126 2.88 -3.78 -9.83
C PRO A 126 1.83 -3.49 -8.75
N TYR A 127 1.53 -2.22 -8.54
CA TYR A 127 0.63 -1.75 -7.50
C TYR A 127 -0.39 -0.78 -8.08
N GLY A 128 -1.67 -1.05 -7.88
CA GLY A 128 -2.77 -0.16 -8.27
C GLY A 128 -3.37 0.52 -7.04
N GLY A 129 -4.63 0.20 -6.73
CA GLY A 129 -5.31 0.72 -5.54
C GLY A 129 -4.83 0.15 -4.21
N GLY A 130 -3.95 -0.86 -4.19
CA GLY A 130 -3.52 -1.49 -2.95
C GLY A 130 -4.62 -2.21 -2.19
N THR A 131 -5.60 -2.76 -2.91
CA THR A 131 -6.83 -3.37 -2.36
C THR A 131 -6.79 -4.89 -2.34
N SER A 132 -5.63 -5.50 -2.63
CA SER A 132 -5.47 -6.96 -2.63
C SER A 132 -5.88 -7.56 -1.28
N VAL A 133 -6.66 -8.64 -1.31
CA VAL A 133 -7.03 -9.40 -0.11
C VAL A 133 -6.37 -10.78 -0.05
N VAL A 134 -5.41 -11.03 -0.95
CA VAL A 134 -4.69 -12.32 -1.05
C VAL A 134 -3.17 -12.16 -0.97
N GLY A 135 -2.68 -10.97 -0.62
CA GLY A 135 -1.26 -10.74 -0.30
C GLY A 135 -0.29 -10.69 -1.49
N HIS A 136 -0.76 -10.73 -2.74
CA HIS A 136 0.13 -10.73 -3.92
C HIS A 136 0.92 -9.42 -4.13
N ILE A 137 0.56 -8.35 -3.41
CA ILE A 137 1.32 -7.08 -3.38
C ILE A 137 2.30 -7.00 -2.21
N ASN A 138 2.33 -8.01 -1.34
CA ASN A 138 3.21 -8.00 -0.19
C ASN A 138 4.62 -8.40 -0.64
N PRO A 139 5.66 -7.62 -0.28
CA PRO A 139 7.03 -8.05 -0.46
C PRO A 139 7.26 -9.38 0.26
N LEU A 140 7.94 -10.32 -0.39
CA LEU A 140 8.37 -11.55 0.28
C LEU A 140 9.74 -11.31 0.92
N LEU A 141 9.98 -11.97 2.07
CA LEU A 141 11.31 -12.04 2.65
C LEU A 141 12.28 -12.73 1.67
N GLY A 142 13.50 -12.22 1.59
CA GLY A 142 14.54 -12.76 0.73
C GLY A 142 15.63 -11.74 0.43
N ASP A 143 16.68 -12.21 -0.23
CA ASP A 143 17.89 -11.42 -0.48
C ASP A 143 17.74 -10.40 -1.61
N ASP A 144 16.85 -10.69 -2.58
CA ASP A 144 16.60 -9.81 -3.72
C ASP A 144 15.87 -8.53 -3.28
N PRO A 145 16.27 -7.34 -3.76
CA PRO A 145 15.52 -6.12 -3.51
C PRO A 145 14.15 -6.17 -4.19
N VAL A 146 13.18 -5.43 -3.64
CA VAL A 146 11.81 -5.34 -4.17
C VAL A 146 11.50 -3.90 -4.57
N LEU A 147 11.18 -3.69 -5.85
CA LEU A 147 10.66 -2.43 -6.36
C LEU A 147 9.14 -2.54 -6.52
N THR A 148 8.40 -1.71 -5.80
CA THR A 148 6.96 -1.56 -6.04
C THR A 148 6.72 -0.43 -7.04
N VAL A 149 5.94 -0.70 -8.08
CA VAL A 149 5.59 0.30 -9.12
C VAL A 149 4.12 0.66 -8.96
N ASP A 150 3.85 1.82 -8.37
CA ASP A 150 2.52 2.34 -8.13
C ASP A 150 2.00 3.09 -9.37
N LEU A 151 1.09 2.43 -10.08
CA LEU A 151 0.46 2.91 -11.32
C LEU A 151 -0.66 3.92 -11.07
N SER A 152 -0.94 4.33 -9.82
CA SER A 152 -2.06 5.23 -9.51
C SER A 152 -1.97 6.63 -10.12
N ARG A 153 -0.78 7.03 -10.59
CA ARG A 153 -0.59 8.29 -11.33
C ARG A 153 -0.75 8.16 -12.86
N MET A 154 -0.79 6.93 -13.37
CA MET A 154 -1.16 6.61 -14.75
C MET A 154 -2.68 6.41 -14.78
N ASN A 155 -3.43 7.50 -14.92
CA ASN A 155 -4.88 7.53 -14.71
C ASN A 155 -5.64 8.38 -15.74
N ARG A 156 -5.02 8.68 -16.88
CA ARG A 156 -5.62 9.54 -17.92
C ARG A 156 -6.45 8.73 -18.90
N LEU A 157 -7.51 9.36 -19.41
CA LEU A 157 -8.22 8.91 -20.62
C LEU A 157 -7.37 9.27 -21.84
N VAL A 158 -6.89 8.27 -22.56
CA VAL A 158 -6.02 8.42 -23.75
C VAL A 158 -6.84 8.63 -25.02
N ARG A 159 -7.92 7.86 -25.19
CA ARG A 159 -8.78 7.91 -26.38
C ARG A 159 -10.21 7.54 -26.02
N LEU A 160 -11.17 8.28 -26.57
CA LEU A 160 -12.58 7.92 -26.59
C LEU A 160 -13.03 7.79 -28.05
N ASP A 161 -13.51 6.60 -28.41
CA ASP A 161 -14.13 6.31 -29.69
C ASP A 161 -15.64 6.23 -29.46
N GLU A 162 -16.34 7.34 -29.68
CA GLU A 162 -17.78 7.44 -29.44
C GLU A 162 -18.61 6.60 -30.41
N THR A 163 -18.10 6.34 -31.62
CA THR A 163 -18.79 5.50 -32.59
C THR A 163 -18.64 4.03 -32.22
N GLY A 164 -17.43 3.63 -31.81
CA GLY A 164 -17.14 2.26 -31.37
C GLY A 164 -17.53 1.97 -29.92
N LEU A 165 -17.91 2.98 -29.14
CA LEU A 165 -18.15 2.90 -27.69
C LEU A 165 -16.94 2.34 -26.91
N LEU A 166 -15.74 2.74 -27.30
CA LEU A 166 -14.49 2.30 -26.67
C LEU A 166 -13.76 3.45 -25.99
N ALA A 167 -13.26 3.20 -24.78
CA ALA A 167 -12.37 4.11 -24.07
C ALA A 167 -11.04 3.40 -23.78
N THR A 168 -9.93 4.09 -24.03
CA THR A 168 -8.58 3.64 -23.70
C THR A 168 -8.04 4.50 -22.58
N PHE A 169 -7.62 3.86 -21.49
CA PHE A 169 -6.97 4.48 -20.36
C PHE A 169 -5.52 4.00 -20.29
N GLU A 170 -4.71 4.71 -19.51
CA GLU A 170 -3.37 4.26 -19.11
C GLU A 170 -3.41 2.99 -18.23
#